data_AF-A0A920D033-F1
#
_entry.id   AF-A0A920D033-F1
#
_cell.length_a   1.000
_cell.length_b   1.000
_cell.length_c   1.000
_cell.angle_alpha   90.00
_cell.angle_beta   90.00
_cell.angle_gamma   90.00
#
_symmetry.space_group_name_H-M   'P 1'
#
loop_
_entity.id
_entity.type
_entity.pdbx_description
1 polymer ?
#
loop_
_entity_poly.entity_id
_entity_poly.type
_entity_poly.pdbx_seq_one_letter_code
_entity_poly.pdbx_strand_id
1 'polypeptide(L)'
;MSEACRLCGAVPLEGRSCEEIYHQFLALEFVDPGYGRVHFVTVACYMIQHEGYSDEMYLWIESALRNYVERGYTVQMILADAARGPGRSKGVRRPADARPLPKVAWSMTIADVAAHMHDAESYCQLIEQWGQKTLSEMGPLLLNKQ
;
A
#
# COMPACT_ATOMS: atom_id res chain seq x y z
N MET A 1 -10.65 15.54 -18.92
CA MET A 1 -11.02 14.35 -18.12
C MET A 1 -9.72 13.64 -17.81
N SER A 2 -9.38 13.50 -16.52
CA SER A 2 -8.18 12.75 -16.15
C SER A 2 -8.51 11.26 -16.27
N GLU A 3 -7.73 10.52 -17.06
CA GLU A 3 -7.91 9.08 -17.25
C GLU A 3 -7.64 8.34 -15.92
N ALA A 4 -8.25 7.16 -15.74
CA ALA A 4 -7.98 6.33 -14.58
C ALA A 4 -6.48 5.99 -14.45
N CYS A 5 -6.01 5.83 -13.20
CA CYS A 5 -4.63 5.46 -12.93
C CYS A 5 -4.28 4.14 -13.64
N ARG A 6 -3.22 4.14 -14.45
CA ARG A 6 -2.81 2.95 -15.24
C ARG A 6 -2.23 1.82 -14.38
N LEU A 7 -1.92 2.08 -13.11
CA LEU A 7 -1.36 1.10 -12.18
C LEU A 7 -2.44 0.47 -11.33
N CYS A 8 -3.17 1.27 -10.56
CA CYS A 8 -4.18 0.78 -9.61
C CYS A 8 -5.64 0.88 -10.10
N GLY A 9 -5.90 1.54 -11.24
CA GLY A 9 -7.26 1.72 -11.76
C GLY A 9 -8.07 2.84 -11.10
N ALA A 10 -7.51 3.56 -10.12
CA ALA A 10 -8.21 4.63 -9.42
C ALA A 10 -8.73 5.72 -10.38
N VAL A 11 -9.99 6.11 -10.20
CA VAL A 11 -10.56 7.27 -10.89
C VAL A 11 -10.12 8.54 -10.15
N PRO A 12 -9.59 9.57 -10.85
CA PRO A 12 -9.12 10.80 -10.23
C PRO A 12 -10.19 11.50 -9.40
N LEU A 13 -9.88 11.76 -8.13
CA LEU A 13 -10.77 12.47 -7.21
C LEU A 13 -10.47 13.98 -7.28
N GLU A 14 -11.43 14.77 -7.75
CA GLU A 14 -11.28 16.23 -7.90
C GLU A 14 -10.05 16.65 -8.72
N GLY A 15 -9.64 15.81 -9.67
CA GLY A 15 -8.47 16.05 -10.51
C GLY A 15 -7.12 15.69 -9.86
N ARG A 16 -7.10 15.26 -8.59
CA ARG A 16 -5.89 14.79 -7.91
C ARG A 16 -5.46 13.42 -8.41
N SER A 17 -4.17 13.27 -8.65
CA SER A 17 -3.48 12.00 -8.92
C SER A 17 -3.31 11.17 -7.65
N CYS A 18 -3.08 9.86 -7.82
CA CYS A 18 -2.78 8.97 -6.69
C CYS A 18 -1.54 9.42 -5.89
N GLU A 19 -0.54 10.01 -6.55
CA GLU A 19 0.67 10.52 -5.89
C GLU A 19 0.36 11.75 -5.01
N GLU A 20 -0.45 12.70 -5.50
CA GLU A 20 -0.87 13.85 -4.70
C GLU A 20 -1.68 13.43 -3.48
N ILE A 21 -2.62 12.48 -3.64
CA ILE A 21 -3.40 11.92 -2.53
C ILE A 21 -2.47 11.22 -1.53
N TYR A 22 -1.51 10.44 -2.02
CA TYR A 22 -0.55 9.74 -1.16
C TYR A 22 0.30 10.72 -0.34
N HIS A 23 0.83 11.78 -0.93
CA HIS A 23 1.57 12.79 -0.18
C HIS A 23 0.71 13.54 0.84
N GLN A 24 -0.58 13.76 0.55
CA GLN A 24 -1.52 14.32 1.52
C GLN A 24 -1.73 13.38 2.72
N PHE A 25 -1.87 12.08 2.48
CA PHE A 25 -1.97 11.09 3.55
C PHE A 25 -0.71 11.08 4.41
N LEU A 26 0.48 11.05 3.80
CA LEU A 26 1.74 11.08 4.53
C LEU A 26 1.91 12.35 5.38
N ALA A 27 1.52 13.51 4.85
CA ALA A 27 1.55 14.76 5.60
C ALA A 27 0.61 14.73 6.80
N LEU A 28 -0.60 14.19 6.62
CA LEU A 28 -1.61 14.08 7.68
C LEU A 28 -1.17 13.11 8.79
N GLU A 29 -0.66 11.94 8.40
CA GLU A 29 -0.10 10.93 9.31
C GLU A 29 1.11 11.43 10.10
N PHE A 30 1.91 12.34 9.51
CA PHE A 30 3.05 12.94 10.18
C PHE A 30 2.63 14.01 11.20
N VAL A 31 1.62 14.81 10.88
CA VAL A 31 1.18 15.94 11.71
C VAL A 31 0.30 15.48 12.87
N ASP A 32 -0.53 14.45 12.68
CA ASP A 32 -1.48 13.97 13.68
C ASP A 32 -1.26 12.47 13.97
N PRO A 33 -0.81 12.13 15.20
CA PRO A 33 -0.61 10.74 15.63
C PRO A 33 -1.85 9.87 15.50
N GLY A 34 -3.06 10.43 15.54
CA GLY A 34 -4.32 9.72 15.33
C GLY A 34 -4.38 9.07 13.95
N TYR A 35 -3.96 9.79 12.91
CA TYR A 35 -3.85 9.28 11.54
C TYR A 35 -2.61 8.39 11.37
N GLY A 36 -1.49 8.74 12.00
CA GLY A 36 -0.22 8.03 11.86
C GLY A 36 -0.22 6.57 12.33
N ARG A 37 -1.25 6.12 13.05
CA ARG A 37 -1.39 4.73 13.55
C ARG A 37 -1.38 3.69 12.44
N VAL A 38 -1.87 4.05 11.25
CA VAL A 38 -2.00 3.13 10.10
C VAL A 38 -0.95 3.36 9.02
N HIS A 39 0.05 4.20 9.26
CA HIS A 39 1.09 4.59 8.30
C HIS A 39 1.73 3.41 7.56
N PHE A 40 2.02 2.31 8.28
CA PHE A 40 2.57 1.10 7.68
C PHE A 40 1.67 0.54 6.57
N VAL A 41 0.35 0.45 6.83
CA VAL A 41 -0.64 -0.07 5.88
C VAL A 41 -0.79 0.88 4.69
N THR A 42 -0.83 2.20 4.95
CA THR A 42 -0.89 3.23 3.90
C THR A 42 0.26 3.08 2.89
N VAL A 43 1.50 3.01 3.39
CA VAL A 43 2.70 2.84 2.55
C VAL A 43 2.67 1.48 1.85
N ALA A 44 2.33 0.41 2.55
CA ALA A 44 2.28 -0.94 1.98
C ALA A 44 1.29 -1.03 0.81
N CYS A 45 0.04 -0.60 1.01
CA CYS A 45 -1.00 -0.68 0.00
C CYS A 45 -0.68 0.19 -1.22
N TYR A 46 -0.25 1.44 -1.00
CA TYR A 46 0.13 2.32 -2.10
C TYR A 46 1.23 1.68 -2.96
N MET A 47 2.29 1.19 -2.32
CA MET A 47 3.44 0.59 -2.98
C MET A 47 3.10 -0.72 -3.70
N ILE A 48 2.21 -1.54 -3.12
CA ILE A 48 1.74 -2.78 -3.76
C ILE A 48 0.95 -2.46 -5.04
N GLN A 49 -0.04 -1.56 -4.95
CA GLN A 49 -0.93 -1.25 -6.07
C GLN A 49 -0.27 -0.40 -7.18
N HIS A 50 0.88 0.25 -6.88
CA HIS A 50 1.62 1.10 -7.83
C HIS A 50 2.96 0.50 -8.26
N GLU A 51 3.10 -0.84 -8.22
CA GLU A 51 4.27 -1.55 -8.75
C GLU A 51 5.62 -1.07 -8.15
N GLY A 52 5.60 -0.55 -6.91
CA GLY A 52 6.76 0.17 -6.37
C GLY A 52 7.78 -0.73 -5.65
N TYR A 53 7.41 -1.96 -5.31
CA TYR A 53 8.30 -2.93 -4.67
C TYR A 53 9.06 -3.77 -5.70
N SER A 54 10.29 -4.16 -5.35
CA SER A 54 11.00 -5.20 -6.08
C SER A 54 10.28 -6.55 -5.95
N ASP A 55 10.52 -7.47 -6.88
CA ASP A 55 9.87 -8.80 -6.89
C ASP A 55 10.10 -9.57 -5.57
N GLU A 56 11.26 -9.39 -4.96
CA GLU A 56 11.61 -10.03 -3.69
C GLU A 56 10.86 -9.40 -2.50
N MET A 57 10.63 -8.08 -2.56
CA MET A 57 9.88 -7.37 -1.53
C MET A 57 8.39 -7.69 -1.56
N TYR A 58 7.82 -8.07 -2.70
CA TYR A 58 6.40 -8.43 -2.78
C TYR A 58 6.02 -9.61 -1.89
N LEU A 59 6.89 -10.61 -1.77
CA LEU A 59 6.67 -11.74 -0.87
C LEU A 59 6.75 -11.33 0.60
N TRP A 60 7.75 -10.52 0.93
CA TRP A 60 7.92 -10.09 2.31
C TRP A 60 6.80 -9.14 2.75
N ILE A 61 6.42 -8.18 1.90
CA ILE A 61 5.37 -7.21 2.23
C ILE A 61 4.00 -7.88 2.31
N GLU A 62 3.73 -8.91 1.51
CA GLU A 62 2.52 -9.73 1.67
C GLU A 62 2.46 -10.33 3.08
N SER A 63 3.55 -10.96 3.53
CA SER A 63 3.60 -11.60 4.84
C SER A 63 3.55 -10.59 5.98
N ALA A 64 4.20 -9.44 5.81
CA ALA A 64 4.15 -8.33 6.78
C ALA A 64 2.75 -7.72 6.89
N LEU A 65 2.09 -7.45 5.76
CA LEU A 65 0.73 -6.94 5.71
C LEU A 65 -0.26 -7.94 6.31
N ARG A 66 -0.11 -9.23 6.00
CA ARG A 66 -0.89 -10.31 6.60
C ARG A 66 -0.74 -10.37 8.12
N ASN A 67 0.49 -10.31 8.62
CA ASN A 67 0.76 -10.33 10.06
C ASN A 67 0.13 -9.12 10.77
N TYR A 68 0.18 -7.93 10.15
CA TYR A 68 -0.46 -6.74 10.69
C TYR A 68 -1.99 -6.88 10.71
N VAL A 69 -2.59 -7.17 9.54
CA VAL A 69 -4.04 -7.13 9.33
C VAL A 69 -4.78 -8.31 9.96
N GLU A 70 -4.25 -9.52 9.84
CA GLU A 70 -4.95 -10.75 10.28
C GLU A 70 -4.50 -11.24 11.65
N ARG A 71 -3.27 -10.89 12.08
CA ARG A 71 -2.65 -11.47 13.29
C ARG A 71 -2.35 -10.44 14.39
N GLY A 72 -2.69 -9.17 14.17
CA GLY A 72 -2.55 -8.11 15.17
C GLY A 72 -1.11 -7.78 15.53
N TYR A 73 -0.16 -7.98 14.62
CA TYR A 73 1.24 -7.59 14.86
C TYR A 73 1.36 -6.07 14.98
N THR A 74 2.16 -5.60 15.92
CA THR A 74 2.48 -4.17 16.02
C THR A 74 3.49 -3.75 14.94
N VAL A 75 3.52 -2.46 14.61
CA VAL A 75 4.50 -1.90 13.67
C VAL A 75 5.93 -2.19 14.12
N GLN A 76 6.21 -2.17 15.42
CA GLN A 76 7.52 -2.49 15.97
C GLN A 76 7.94 -3.95 15.69
N MET A 77 7.00 -4.89 15.73
CA MET A 77 7.25 -6.29 15.37
C MET A 77 7.58 -6.43 13.88
N ILE A 78 6.87 -5.71 13.02
CA ILE A 78 7.13 -5.68 11.58
C ILE A 78 8.50 -5.07 11.26
N LEU A 79 8.86 -3.95 11.90
CA LEU A 79 10.18 -3.32 11.72
C LEU A 79 11.32 -4.22 12.20
N ALA A 80 11.13 -4.92 13.31
CA ALA A 80 12.10 -5.90 13.80
C ALA A 80 12.27 -7.07 12.82
N ASP A 81 11.20 -7.48 12.13
CA ASP A 81 11.27 -8.49 11.08
C ASP A 81 12.01 -7.97 9.82
N ALA A 82 11.69 -6.75 9.39
CA ALA A 82 12.33 -6.09 8.26
C ALA A 82 13.86 -5.99 8.43
N ALA A 83 14.31 -5.70 9.66
CA ALA A 83 15.73 -5.60 10.02
C ALA A 83 16.48 -6.94 9.95
N ARG A 84 15.78 -8.07 10.08
CA ARG A 84 16.34 -9.42 9.93
C ARG A 84 16.17 -9.97 8.50
N GLY A 85 15.20 -9.45 7.77
CA GLY A 85 14.83 -9.89 6.43
C GLY A 85 15.38 -9.00 5.30
N PRO A 86 14.64 -8.87 4.18
CA PRO A 86 15.13 -8.20 2.97
C PRO A 86 15.43 -6.70 3.16
N GLY A 87 14.91 -6.06 4.21
CA GLY A 87 15.21 -4.67 4.54
C GLY A 87 16.68 -4.39 4.87
N ARG A 88 17.49 -5.42 5.14
CA ARG A 88 18.92 -5.29 5.45
C ARG A 88 19.85 -5.41 4.22
N SER A 89 19.43 -6.08 3.15
CA SER A 89 20.35 -6.51 2.08
C SER A 89 19.85 -6.35 0.65
N LYS A 90 18.58 -6.00 0.44
CA LYS A 90 17.94 -6.01 -0.88
C LYS A 90 17.37 -4.65 -1.26
N GLY A 91 17.33 -4.37 -2.56
CA GLY A 91 16.70 -3.18 -3.09
C GLY A 91 15.19 -3.21 -2.81
N VAL A 92 14.72 -2.29 -1.97
CA VAL A 92 13.29 -2.22 -1.60
C VAL A 92 12.44 -1.81 -2.79
N ARG A 93 12.94 -0.86 -3.58
CA ARG A 93 12.24 -0.28 -4.73
C ARG A 93 12.40 -1.14 -5.97
N ARG A 94 11.35 -1.18 -6.78
CA ARG A 94 11.40 -1.73 -8.13
C ARG A 94 12.36 -0.91 -9.02
N PRO A 95 13.25 -1.54 -9.79
CA PRO A 95 14.02 -0.85 -10.84
C PRO A 95 13.11 -0.27 -11.92
N ALA A 96 13.48 0.89 -12.49
CA ALA A 96 12.68 1.56 -13.51
C ALA A 96 12.57 0.77 -14.84
N ASP A 97 13.53 -0.12 -15.10
CA ASP A 97 13.60 -0.99 -16.28
C ASP A 97 13.00 -2.39 -16.05
N ALA A 98 12.42 -2.63 -14.87
CA ALA A 98 11.80 -3.91 -14.55
C ALA A 98 10.58 -4.18 -15.45
N ARG A 99 10.34 -5.47 -15.75
CA ARG A 99 9.18 -5.89 -16.53
C ARG A 99 7.88 -5.47 -15.83
N PRO A 100 6.83 -5.04 -16.57
CA PRO A 100 5.53 -4.72 -15.97
C PRO A 100 4.95 -5.90 -15.20
N LEU A 101 4.26 -5.62 -14.09
CA LEU A 101 3.56 -6.64 -13.34
C LEU A 101 2.18 -6.95 -13.95
N PRO A 102 1.61 -8.14 -13.67
CA PRO A 102 0.24 -8.47 -14.06
C PRO A 102 -0.73 -7.44 -13.50
N LYS A 103 -1.72 -7.06 -14.29
CA LYS A 103 -2.76 -6.14 -13.82
C LYS A 103 -3.69 -6.86 -12.85
N VAL A 104 -3.91 -6.22 -11.71
CA VAL A 104 -4.86 -6.64 -10.68
C VAL A 104 -6.05 -5.69 -10.73
N ALA A 105 -7.26 -6.25 -10.74
CA ALA A 105 -8.48 -5.47 -10.65
C ALA A 105 -8.79 -5.18 -9.18
N TRP A 106 -8.16 -4.14 -8.63
CA TRP A 106 -8.33 -3.76 -7.23
C TRP A 106 -9.76 -3.32 -6.95
N SER A 107 -10.40 -3.88 -5.91
CA SER A 107 -11.75 -3.47 -5.52
C SER A 107 -11.77 -2.18 -4.71
N MET A 108 -10.61 -1.75 -4.22
CA MET A 108 -10.44 -0.55 -3.41
C MET A 108 -9.06 0.04 -3.69
N THR A 109 -9.03 1.36 -3.85
CA THR A 109 -7.85 2.14 -4.21
C THR A 109 -7.66 3.30 -3.24
N ILE A 110 -6.55 4.02 -3.38
CA ILE A 110 -6.29 5.24 -2.60
C ILE A 110 -7.38 6.32 -2.80
N ALA A 111 -8.01 6.37 -3.98
CA ALA A 111 -9.07 7.34 -4.25
C ALA A 111 -10.34 7.05 -3.43
N ASP A 112 -10.66 5.77 -3.19
CA ASP A 112 -11.79 5.37 -2.36
C ASP A 112 -11.60 5.79 -0.90
N VAL A 113 -10.38 5.67 -0.37
CA VAL A 113 -10.05 6.17 0.97
C VAL A 113 -10.21 7.70 1.03
N ALA A 114 -9.65 8.41 0.05
CA ALA A 114 -9.66 9.87 0.03
C ALA A 114 -11.07 10.46 -0.11
N ALA A 115 -11.98 9.76 -0.80
CA ALA A 115 -13.35 10.20 -1.01
C ALA A 115 -14.22 10.07 0.25
N HIS A 116 -13.88 9.16 1.16
CA HIS A 116 -14.72 8.80 2.31
C HIS A 116 -14.08 9.10 3.67
N MET A 117 -12.82 9.53 3.72
CA MET A 117 -12.20 9.96 4.96
C MET A 117 -12.78 11.31 5.41
N HIS A 118 -13.19 11.39 6.67
CA HIS A 118 -13.77 12.61 7.26
C HIS A 118 -13.05 13.03 8.55
N ASP A 119 -12.42 12.08 9.22
CA ASP A 119 -11.68 12.24 10.46
C ASP A 119 -10.63 11.12 10.60
N ALA A 120 -9.87 11.13 11.71
CA ALA A 120 -8.82 10.16 11.97
C ALA A 120 -9.36 8.72 12.10
N GLU A 121 -10.56 8.55 12.65
CA GLU A 121 -11.15 7.24 12.89
C GLU A 121 -11.59 6.59 11.57
N SER A 122 -12.39 7.31 10.77
CA SER A 122 -12.81 6.89 9.44
C SER A 122 -11.62 6.64 8.52
N TYR A 123 -10.58 7.49 8.58
CA TYR A 123 -9.33 7.27 7.86
C TYR A 123 -8.68 5.93 8.23
N CYS A 124 -8.47 5.68 9.53
CA CYS A 124 -7.84 4.44 9.98
C CYS A 124 -8.65 3.20 9.55
N GLN A 125 -9.98 3.24 9.71
CA GLN A 125 -10.86 2.15 9.30
C GLN A 125 -10.79 1.89 7.79
N LEU A 126 -10.75 2.94 6.97
CA LEU A 126 -10.65 2.81 5.51
C LEU A 126 -9.28 2.29 5.08
N ILE A 127 -8.18 2.73 5.72
CA ILE A 127 -6.84 2.22 5.44
C ILE A 127 -6.73 0.73 5.81
N GLU A 128 -7.29 0.30 6.93
CA GLU A 128 -7.32 -1.11 7.32
C GLU A 128 -8.12 -1.96 6.35
N GLN A 129 -9.29 -1.48 5.91
CA GLN A 129 -10.09 -2.12 4.87
C GLN A 129 -9.32 -2.21 3.55
N TRP A 130 -8.63 -1.14 3.16
CA TRP A 130 -7.78 -1.12 1.97
C TRP A 130 -6.63 -2.14 2.08
N GLY A 131 -6.05 -2.30 3.28
CA GLY A 131 -5.10 -3.36 3.62
C GLY A 131 -5.65 -4.76 3.40
N GLN A 132 -6.85 -5.04 3.91
CA GLN A 132 -7.51 -6.34 3.73
C GLN A 132 -7.77 -6.66 2.26
N LYS A 133 -8.32 -5.69 1.50
CA LYS A 133 -8.60 -5.86 0.07
C LYS A 133 -7.32 -6.10 -0.73
N THR A 134 -6.32 -5.24 -0.53
CA THR A 134 -5.01 -5.37 -1.18
C THR A 134 -4.40 -6.75 -0.92
N LEU A 135 -4.41 -7.23 0.33
CA LEU A 135 -3.87 -8.54 0.69
C LEU A 135 -4.61 -9.69 -0.01
N SER A 136 -5.94 -9.62 -0.08
CA SER A 136 -6.77 -10.66 -0.70
C SER A 136 -6.62 -10.72 -2.23
N GLU A 137 -6.28 -9.58 -2.86
CA GLU A 137 -6.29 -9.42 -4.32
C GLU A 137 -4.89 -9.47 -4.94
N MET A 138 -3.82 -9.24 -4.16
CA MET A 138 -2.44 -9.17 -4.68
C MET A 138 -1.86 -10.49 -5.18
N GLY A 139 -2.61 -11.60 -5.11
CA GLY A 139 -2.18 -12.94 -5.55
C GLY A 139 -1.47 -12.98 -6.91
N PRO A 140 -1.98 -12.33 -7.98
CA PRO A 140 -1.32 -12.30 -9.29
C PRO A 140 0.10 -11.71 -9.27
N LEU A 141 0.41 -10.80 -8.34
CA LEU A 141 1.75 -10.21 -8.20
C LEU A 141 2.78 -11.19 -7.64
N LEU A 142 2.31 -12.24 -6.94
CA LEU A 142 3.16 -13.23 -6.27
C LEU A 142 3.45 -14.45 -7.16
N LEU A 143 2.62 -14.67 -8.20
CA LEU A 143 2.65 -15.85 -9.06
C LEU A 143 3.70 -15.78 -10.18
N ASN A 144 4.41 -14.66 -10.35
CA ASN A 144 5.46 -14.47 -11.37
C ASN A 144 6.78 -15.22 -11.07
N LYS A 145 6.70 -16.37 -10.39
CA LYS A 145 7.84 -17.25 -10.08
C LYS A 145 7.83 -18.56 -10.86
N GLN A 146 7.46 -18.53 -12.15
CA GLN A 146 7.71 -19.63 -13.07
C GLN A 146 8.62 -19.17 -14.21
#